data_AF-A0ABD4KX87-F1
#
_entry.id   AF-A0ABD4KX87-F1
#
_cell.length_a   1.000
_cell.length_b   1.000
_cell.length_c   1.000
_cell.angle_alpha   90.00
_cell.angle_beta   90.00
_cell.angle_gamma   90.00
#
_symmetry.space_group_name_H-M   'P 1'
#
loop_
_entity.id
_entity.type
_entity.pdbx_description
1 polymer ?
#
loop_
_entity_poly.entity_id
_entity_poly.type
_entity_poly.pdbx_seq_one_letter_code
_entity_poly.pdbx_strand_id
1 'polypeptide(L)'
;DFKYITNLLYNQFSQHIFKYLIFEYWLSKQRRIRKTPEIISEHNADSPPNVEQECLALLKQGLSISSISKQIGKSRTYVKSVAYVSGMEGLFEPTKIKS
;
A
#
# COMPACT_ATOMS: atom_id res chain seq x y z
N ASP A 1 31.38 -12.66 -9.50
CA ASP A 1 31.31 -12.32 -10.93
C ASP A 1 30.55 -11.00 -11.07
N PHE A 2 31.20 -9.94 -11.60
CA PHE A 2 30.63 -8.58 -11.65
C PHE A 2 29.95 -8.25 -12.99
N LYS A 3 29.94 -9.23 -13.91
CA LYS A 3 29.44 -9.08 -15.29
C LYS A 3 28.01 -8.52 -15.36
N TYR A 4 27.14 -8.84 -14.40
CA TYR A 4 25.79 -8.29 -14.32
C TYR A 4 25.79 -6.76 -14.18
N ILE A 5 26.56 -6.23 -13.22
CA ILE A 5 26.61 -4.79 -12.92
C ILE A 5 27.37 -4.07 -14.03
N THR A 6 28.50 -4.63 -14.48
CA THR A 6 29.27 -4.14 -15.63
C THR A 6 28.35 -3.96 -16.84
N ASN A 7 27.65 -5.02 -17.28
CA ASN A 7 26.78 -4.95 -18.45
C ASN A 7 25.57 -4.01 -18.29
N LEU A 8 25.17 -3.69 -17.05
CA LEU A 8 24.09 -2.77 -16.76
C LEU A 8 24.54 -1.30 -16.79
N LEU A 9 25.77 -1.03 -16.35
CA LEU A 9 26.35 0.32 -16.27
C LEU A 9 26.97 0.77 -17.60
N TYR A 10 27.54 -0.16 -18.37
CA TYR A 10 28.08 0.16 -19.69
C TYR A 10 26.95 0.21 -20.72
N ASN A 11 26.78 1.37 -21.36
CA ASN A 11 25.79 1.59 -22.43
C ASN A 11 26.10 0.83 -23.74
N GLN A 12 26.96 -0.18 -23.68
CA GLN A 12 27.40 -0.98 -24.83
C GLN A 12 26.43 -2.14 -25.13
N PHE A 13 25.49 -2.44 -24.22
CA PHE A 13 24.56 -3.55 -24.37
C PHE A 13 23.12 -3.08 -24.13
N SER A 14 22.22 -3.43 -25.04
CA SER A 14 20.78 -3.28 -24.81
C SER A 14 20.36 -4.22 -23.67
N GLN A 15 19.90 -3.66 -22.56
CA GLN A 15 19.43 -4.41 -21.40
C GLN A 15 17.92 -4.21 -21.21
N HIS A 16 17.26 -5.27 -20.75
CA HIS A 16 15.84 -5.20 -20.42
C HIS A 16 15.60 -4.28 -19.22
N ILE A 17 14.58 -3.42 -19.29
CA ILE A 17 14.24 -2.42 -18.26
C ILE A 17 14.13 -3.01 -16.85
N PHE A 18 13.63 -4.24 -16.74
CA PHE A 18 13.51 -4.95 -15.47
C PHE A 18 14.84 -5.11 -14.71
N LYS A 19 15.98 -5.23 -15.41
CA LYS A 19 17.30 -5.34 -14.77
C LYS A 19 17.67 -4.06 -14.01
N TYR A 20 17.27 -2.90 -14.54
CA TYR A 20 17.45 -1.61 -13.87
C TYR A 20 16.57 -1.50 -12.61
N LEU A 21 15.31 -1.98 -12.68
CA LEU A 21 14.41 -1.99 -11.51
C LEU A 21 14.95 -2.86 -10.38
N ILE A 22 15.48 -4.04 -10.69
CA ILE A 22 16.12 -4.91 -9.68
C ILE A 22 17.33 -4.21 -9.06
N PHE A 23 18.16 -3.58 -9.89
CA PHE A 23 19.36 -2.89 -9.43
C PHE A 23 19.02 -1.69 -8.56
N GLU A 24 18.03 -0.89 -8.94
CA GLU A 24 17.51 0.23 -8.16
C GLU A 24 16.94 -0.24 -6.81
N TYR A 25 16.14 -1.31 -6.81
CA TYR A 25 15.63 -1.90 -5.58
C TYR A 25 16.76 -2.37 -4.66
N TRP A 26 17.78 -3.03 -5.21
CA TRP A 26 18.95 -3.46 -4.46
C TRP A 26 19.72 -2.27 -3.86
N LEU A 27 19.94 -1.20 -4.63
CA LEU A 27 20.57 0.03 -4.14
C LEU A 27 19.74 0.68 -3.02
N SER A 28 18.41 0.69 -3.15
CA SER A 28 17.51 1.25 -2.14
C SER A 28 17.65 0.53 -0.79
N LYS A 29 17.90 -0.78 -0.79
CA LYS A 29 18.17 -1.56 0.43
C LYS A 29 19.49 -1.17 1.08
N GLN A 30 20.54 -0.97 0.30
CA GLN A 30 21.84 -0.54 0.82
C GLN A 30 21.78 0.85 1.47
N ARG A 31 20.99 1.76 0.90
CA ARG A 31 20.75 3.08 1.49
C ARG A 31 20.05 3.02 2.86
N ARG A 32 19.19 2.02 3.09
CA ARG A 32 18.56 1.79 4.40
C ARG A 32 19.53 1.22 5.43
N ILE A 33 20.55 0.48 5.00
CA ILE A 33 21.58 -0.10 5.88
C ILE A 33 22.63 0.96 6.29
N ARG A 34 22.90 1.95 5.42
CA ARG A 34 23.91 2.99 5.64
C ARG A 34 23.42 4.26 6.31
N LYS A 35 22.11 4.50 6.36
CA LYS A 35 21.60 5.42 7.38
C LYS A 35 22.02 4.79 8.70
N THR A 36 22.68 5.57 9.56
CA THR A 36 22.65 5.38 11.02
C THR A 36 21.26 4.91 11.43
N PRO A 37 21.05 4.30 12.61
CA PRO A 37 19.70 4.23 13.14
C PRO A 37 19.23 5.67 13.33
N GLU A 38 18.72 6.30 12.26
CA GLU A 38 17.48 7.04 12.30
C GLU A 38 16.62 6.07 13.05
N ILE A 39 16.55 6.32 14.36
CA ILE A 39 15.47 6.01 15.25
C ILE A 39 14.34 5.72 14.29
N ILE A 40 14.07 4.42 14.09
CA ILE A 40 12.75 4.00 13.67
C ILE A 40 11.97 4.72 14.74
N SER A 41 11.42 5.89 14.37
CA SER A 41 10.50 6.63 15.20
C SER A 41 9.57 5.51 15.55
N GLU A 42 9.70 5.07 16.81
CA GLU A 42 8.81 4.13 17.43
C GLU A 42 7.49 4.65 16.93
N HIS A 43 6.88 3.84 16.04
CA HIS A 43 5.58 4.16 15.50
C HIS A 43 4.81 4.43 16.78
N ASN A 44 4.52 5.72 17.01
CA ASN A 44 4.28 6.21 18.35
C ASN A 44 3.36 5.21 19.01
N ALA A 45 3.73 4.77 20.21
CA ALA A 45 2.84 4.05 21.11
C ALA A 45 1.66 4.94 21.58
N ASP A 46 1.24 5.88 20.73
CA ASP A 46 -0.06 6.49 20.70
C ASP A 46 -0.86 5.66 19.72
N SER A 47 -1.81 4.86 20.22
CA SER A 47 -2.78 4.18 19.38
C SER A 47 -3.23 5.15 18.27
N PRO A 48 -2.99 4.87 16.97
CA PRO A 48 -3.59 5.70 15.94
C PRO A 48 -5.08 5.73 16.23
N PRO A 49 -5.76 6.90 16.16
CA PRO A 49 -7.22 6.94 16.28
C PRO A 49 -7.73 5.84 15.36
N ASN A 50 -8.38 4.85 15.96
CA ASN A 50 -8.41 3.51 15.39
C ASN A 50 -9.15 3.61 14.04
N VAL A 51 -8.39 3.68 12.94
CA VAL A 51 -8.92 3.96 11.59
C VAL A 51 -9.97 2.92 11.22
N GLU A 52 -9.84 1.73 11.79
CA GLU A 52 -10.85 0.67 11.71
C GLU A 52 -12.14 1.02 12.46
N GLN A 53 -12.07 1.59 13.68
CA GLN A 53 -13.25 2.08 14.41
C GLN A 53 -13.90 3.26 13.70
N GLU A 54 -13.13 4.19 13.14
CA GLU A 54 -13.66 5.29 12.34
C GLU A 54 -14.36 4.75 11.08
N CYS A 55 -13.70 3.83 10.38
CA CYS A 55 -14.29 3.15 9.23
C CYS A 55 -15.59 2.42 9.61
N LEU A 56 -15.60 1.71 10.75
CA LEU A 56 -16.79 1.04 11.28
C LEU A 56 -17.91 2.01 11.63
N ALA A 57 -17.60 3.16 12.22
CA ALA A 57 -18.59 4.19 12.53
C ALA A 57 -19.23 4.74 11.25
N LEU A 58 -18.42 5.04 10.23
CA LEU A 58 -18.90 5.53 8.93
C LEU A 58 -19.69 4.46 8.15
N LEU A 59 -19.30 3.19 8.26
CA LEU A 59 -20.04 2.06 7.71
C LEU A 59 -21.42 1.94 8.37
N LYS A 60 -21.51 2.07 9.69
CA LYS A 60 -22.78 2.06 10.44
C LYS A 60 -23.69 3.24 10.10
N GLN A 61 -23.13 4.36 9.66
CA GLN A 61 -23.89 5.53 9.18
C GLN A 61 -24.47 5.32 7.77
N GLY A 62 -24.14 4.21 7.08
CA GLY A 62 -24.64 3.93 5.73
C GLY A 62 -23.96 4.75 4.63
N LEU A 63 -22.77 5.29 4.89
CA LEU A 63 -22.02 6.04 3.88
C LEU A 63 -21.46 5.12 2.79
N SER A 64 -21.36 5.65 1.56
CA SER A 64 -20.80 4.89 0.45
C SER A 64 -19.30 4.60 0.64
N ILE A 65 -18.82 3.46 0.13
CA ILE A 65 -17.39 3.10 0.15
C ILE A 65 -16.49 4.20 -0.40
N SER A 66 -16.94 4.90 -1.45
CA SER A 66 -16.14 5.98 -2.06
C SER A 66 -16.01 7.18 -1.14
N SER A 67 -17.06 7.53 -0.40
CA SER A 67 -17.03 8.62 0.57
C SER A 67 -16.13 8.25 1.75
N ILE A 68 -16.31 7.05 2.30
CA ILE A 68 -15.50 6.54 3.41
C ILE A 68 -14.02 6.50 3.02
N SER A 69 -13.69 5.93 1.86
CA SER A 69 -12.32 5.84 1.33
C SER A 69 -11.64 7.21 1.23
N LYS A 70 -12.35 8.23 0.74
CA LYS A 70 -11.84 9.61 0.67
C LYS A 70 -11.63 10.21 2.05
N GLN A 71 -12.55 9.95 2.99
CA GLN A 71 -12.52 10.51 4.33
C GLN A 71 -11.39 9.93 5.19
N ILE A 72 -11.22 8.60 5.20
CA ILE A 72 -10.19 7.92 6.00
C ILE A 72 -8.81 7.86 5.32
N GLY A 73 -8.71 8.32 4.07
CA GLY A 73 -7.46 8.29 3.30
C GLY A 73 -6.98 6.87 2.94
N LYS A 74 -7.89 5.90 2.83
CA LYS A 74 -7.58 4.50 2.47
C LYS A 74 -8.24 4.10 1.17
N SER A 75 -7.80 2.99 0.58
CA SER A 75 -8.38 2.49 -0.67
C SER A 75 -9.81 1.96 -0.47
N ARG A 76 -10.59 1.90 -1.55
CA ARG A 76 -11.92 1.29 -1.55
C ARG A 76 -11.88 -0.18 -1.10
N THR A 77 -10.81 -0.90 -1.46
CA THR A 77 -10.62 -2.31 -1.09
C THR A 77 -10.41 -2.48 0.42
N TYR A 78 -9.73 -1.53 1.07
CA TYR A 78 -9.59 -1.52 2.53
C TYR A 78 -10.94 -1.38 3.25
N VAL A 79 -11.80 -0.46 2.80
CA VAL A 79 -13.15 -0.28 3.37
C VAL A 79 -13.97 -1.57 3.21
N LYS A 80 -13.89 -2.22 2.05
CA LYS A 80 -14.54 -3.52 1.81
C LYS A 80 -14.03 -4.61 2.75
N SER A 81 -12.72 -4.69 2.99
CA SER A 81 -12.17 -5.70 3.91
C SER A 81 -12.65 -5.48 5.35
N VAL A 82 -12.74 -4.23 5.81
CA VAL A 82 -13.26 -3.91 7.16
C VAL A 82 -14.72 -4.32 7.27
N ALA A 83 -15.53 -4.01 6.27
CA ALA A 83 -16.94 -4.43 6.24
C ALA A 83 -17.10 -5.96 6.26
N TYR A 84 -16.26 -6.68 5.51
CA TYR A 84 -16.27 -8.15 5.47
C TYR A 84 -15.95 -8.75 6.84
N VAL A 85 -14.85 -8.30 7.47
CA VAL A 85 -14.46 -8.75 8.82
C VAL A 85 -15.54 -8.45 9.86
N SER A 86 -16.31 -7.38 9.66
CA SER A 86 -17.36 -6.93 10.58
C SER A 86 -18.75 -7.51 10.29
N GLY A 87 -18.88 -8.44 9.32
CA GLY A 87 -20.16 -9.06 8.96
C GLY A 87 -21.15 -8.13 8.25
N MET A 88 -20.67 -7.01 7.68
CA MET A 88 -21.47 -6.01 6.95
C MET A 88 -21.43 -6.23 5.42
N GLU A 89 -21.30 -7.47 4.99
CA GLU A 89 -21.12 -7.83 3.57
C GLU A 89 -22.33 -7.43 2.70
N GLY A 90 -23.53 -7.51 3.27
CA GLY A 90 -24.80 -7.19 2.59
C GLY A 90 -24.98 -5.72 2.22
N LEU A 91 -24.16 -4.79 2.75
CA LEU A 91 -24.22 -3.38 2.35
C LEU A 91 -23.73 -3.14 0.91
N PHE A 92 -23.00 -4.10 0.33
CA PHE A 92 -22.26 -3.90 -0.91
C PHE A 92 -22.62 -4.89 -2.00
N GLU A 93 -23.84 -5.46 -1.93
CA GLU A 93 -24.32 -6.34 -2.97
C GLU A 93 -24.27 -5.64 -4.33
N PRO A 94 -23.65 -6.27 -5.36
CA PRO A 94 -23.54 -5.68 -6.67
C PRO A 94 -24.95 -5.45 -7.23
N THR A 95 -25.30 -4.19 -7.48
CA THR A 95 -26.57 -3.86 -8.11
C THR A 95 -26.54 -4.39 -9.53
N LYS A 96 -27.48 -5.26 -9.89
CA LYS A 96 -27.62 -5.75 -11.26
C LYS A 96 -27.83 -4.54 -12.18
N ILE A 97 -26.89 -4.32 -13.08
CA ILE A 97 -27.09 -3.38 -14.19
C ILE A 97 -28.18 -4.02 -15.04
N LYS A 98 -29.37 -3.40 -15.09
CA LYS A 98 -30.43 -3.84 -16.01
C LYS A 98 -29.90 -3.69 -17.43
N SER A 99 -29.75 -4.82 -18.11
CA SER A 99 -29.46 -4.89 -19.54
C SER A 99 -30.64 -4.40 -20.37
#